data_AF-A0A556RK24-F1
#
_entry.id   AF-A0A556RK24-F1
#
_cell.length_a   1.000
_cell.length_b   1.000
_cell.length_c   1.000
_cell.angle_alpha   90.00
_cell.angle_beta   90.00
_cell.angle_gamma   90.00
#
_symmetry.space_group_name_H-M   'P 1'
#
loop_
_entity.id
_entity.type
_entity.pdbx_description
1 polymer ?
#
loop_
_entity_poly.entity_id
_entity_poly.type
_entity_poly.pdbx_seq_one_letter_code
_entity_poly.pdbx_strand_id
1 'polypeptide(L)'
;MKNLTVKKIAVGLFLAGYAASSAYAVNAATTTEAILGNVPSMFAGKNDQGTTWDEHTLTLKINNDVDSAAAAKGKDKKIAVGDYVHLTYQLRDADGDTDPKDEIAKTLTIWVKKKLATGDSWDTIAWKQITDATIVSSPSADDPEKGHIYFQIPQSMSGAEKIGFQLQERTQYGNPNTNKWLWVADIWSHKNPGNGNDKPDNPGGGDEGPGNPDPENPIGPIESTATVLGIFKYDDQGNIDYTVNLTSPGGADAVKKTPKYGDKLAAVVWERPDVDDNSDAILPNWSKDVNQTDSYEFTWTLVGEAVNNADGTVSNDPAKVADNDVINEGFESTETNKKSIFLGSKDDKVKHNKVYDSMIGKYKAGIQGFKIQVTAK
;
A
#
# COMPACT_ATOMS: atom_id res chain seq x y z
N MET A 1 79.84 -29.76 -57.25
CA MET A 1 78.40 -30.09 -57.06
C MET A 1 78.20 -30.96 -55.81
N LYS A 2 78.21 -30.38 -54.60
CA LYS A 2 78.03 -31.12 -53.32
C LYS A 2 77.04 -30.49 -52.32
N ASN A 3 76.33 -29.41 -52.68
CA ASN A 3 75.51 -28.63 -51.73
C ASN A 3 73.97 -28.67 -51.96
N LEU A 4 73.49 -29.53 -52.86
CA LEU A 4 72.05 -29.62 -53.17
C LEU A 4 71.30 -30.70 -52.35
N THR A 5 72.01 -31.71 -51.84
CA THR A 5 71.37 -32.83 -51.12
C THR A 5 71.05 -32.49 -49.66
N VAL A 6 71.92 -31.72 -48.98
CA VAL A 6 71.71 -31.29 -47.58
C VAL A 6 70.52 -30.33 -47.44
N LYS A 7 70.33 -29.43 -48.41
CA LYS A 7 69.19 -28.49 -48.40
C LYS A 7 67.83 -29.18 -48.58
N LYS A 8 67.76 -30.31 -49.29
CA LYS A 8 66.51 -31.08 -49.47
C LYS A 8 66.12 -31.87 -48.23
N ILE A 9 67.10 -32.41 -47.49
CA ILE A 9 66.85 -33.16 -46.24
C ILE A 9 66.40 -32.22 -45.12
N ALA A 10 67.00 -31.02 -45.00
CA ALA A 10 66.62 -30.04 -43.99
C ALA A 10 65.19 -29.49 -44.20
N VAL A 11 64.78 -29.24 -45.45
CA VAL A 11 63.40 -28.81 -45.77
C VAL A 11 62.39 -29.94 -45.52
N GLY A 12 62.75 -31.19 -45.81
CA GLY A 12 61.91 -32.36 -45.50
C GLY A 12 61.69 -32.57 -44.00
N LEU A 13 62.73 -32.37 -43.17
CA LEU A 13 62.62 -32.45 -41.70
C LEU A 13 61.84 -31.26 -41.10
N PHE A 14 61.95 -30.07 -41.68
CA PHE A 14 61.16 -28.91 -41.24
C PHE A 14 59.67 -29.06 -41.58
N LEU A 15 59.34 -29.59 -42.76
CA LEU A 15 57.95 -29.90 -43.16
C LEU A 15 57.35 -31.07 -42.36
N ALA A 16 58.13 -32.11 -42.08
CA ALA A 16 57.67 -33.22 -41.23
C ALA A 16 57.49 -32.79 -39.76
N GLY A 17 58.32 -31.87 -39.25
CA GLY A 17 58.16 -31.27 -37.93
C GLY A 17 56.91 -30.39 -37.81
N TYR A 18 56.57 -29.63 -38.88
CA TYR A 18 55.37 -28.78 -38.93
C TYR A 18 54.06 -29.57 -39.13
N ALA A 19 54.14 -30.74 -39.79
CA ALA A 19 53.02 -31.67 -39.92
C ALA A 19 52.81 -32.53 -38.66
N ALA A 20 53.88 -32.84 -37.91
CA ALA A 20 53.78 -33.57 -36.65
C ALA A 20 53.24 -32.70 -35.49
N SER A 21 53.47 -31.38 -35.52
CA SER A 21 52.90 -30.44 -34.53
C SER A 21 51.43 -30.11 -34.77
N SER A 22 50.87 -30.44 -35.94
CA SER A 22 49.45 -30.25 -36.27
C SER A 22 48.60 -31.54 -36.15
N ALA A 23 49.22 -32.69 -35.90
CA ALA A 23 48.54 -33.98 -35.71
C ALA A 23 48.26 -34.35 -34.24
N TYR A 24 48.68 -33.51 -33.27
CA TYR A 24 48.06 -33.48 -31.94
C TYR A 24 46.96 -32.42 -31.93
N ALA A 25 45.97 -32.56 -32.81
CA ALA A 25 44.63 -32.15 -32.42
C ALA A 25 44.24 -33.13 -31.30
N VAL A 26 44.62 -32.81 -30.07
CA VAL A 26 44.03 -33.43 -28.88
C VAL A 26 42.54 -33.26 -29.09
N ASN A 27 41.80 -34.36 -29.29
CA ASN A 27 40.34 -34.31 -29.25
C ASN A 27 40.00 -33.50 -28.01
N ALA A 28 39.28 -32.39 -28.18
CA ALA A 28 38.89 -31.57 -27.05
C ALA A 28 38.17 -32.51 -26.07
N ALA A 29 38.80 -32.78 -24.94
CA ALA A 29 38.19 -33.58 -23.90
C ALA A 29 37.10 -32.71 -23.28
N THR A 30 35.85 -33.00 -23.61
CA THR A 30 34.70 -32.38 -22.97
C THR A 30 34.42 -33.14 -21.67
N THR A 31 34.13 -32.40 -20.60
CA THR A 31 33.53 -33.02 -19.41
C THR A 31 32.19 -33.64 -19.80
N THR A 32 31.84 -34.77 -19.17
CA THR A 32 30.51 -35.39 -19.35
C THR A 32 29.40 -34.50 -18.77
N GLU A 33 29.73 -33.79 -17.68
CA GLU A 33 28.83 -32.90 -16.97
C GLU A 33 29.06 -31.44 -17.34
N ALA A 34 27.99 -30.64 -17.28
CA ALA A 34 28.08 -29.19 -17.37
C ALA A 34 28.69 -28.62 -16.07
N ILE A 35 29.38 -27.48 -16.20
CA ILE A 35 29.77 -26.69 -15.03
C ILE A 35 28.50 -26.00 -14.51
N LEU A 36 28.21 -26.20 -13.23
CA LEU A 36 27.16 -25.48 -12.53
C LEU A 36 27.76 -24.28 -11.82
N GLY A 37 27.06 -23.16 -11.93
CA GLY A 37 27.33 -21.95 -11.18
C GLY A 37 26.59 -21.89 -9.86
N ASN A 38 26.53 -20.69 -9.30
CA ASN A 38 25.80 -20.36 -8.08
C ASN A 38 24.35 -20.00 -8.40
N VAL A 39 23.49 -20.07 -7.38
CA VAL A 39 22.11 -19.60 -7.50
C VAL A 39 22.06 -18.09 -7.32
N PRO A 40 21.29 -17.35 -8.14
CA PRO A 40 21.09 -15.93 -7.92
C PRO A 40 20.22 -15.71 -6.67
N SER A 41 20.50 -14.66 -5.90
CA SER A 41 19.74 -14.36 -4.68
C SER A 41 19.53 -12.87 -4.49
N MET A 42 18.34 -12.47 -4.07
CA MET A 42 17.99 -11.08 -3.86
C MET A 42 18.32 -10.64 -2.44
N PHE A 43 18.81 -9.41 -2.32
CA PHE A 43 19.06 -8.76 -1.06
C PHE A 43 18.45 -7.36 -1.07
N ALA A 44 17.85 -6.93 0.04
CA ALA A 44 17.64 -5.51 0.28
C ALA A 44 19.02 -4.82 0.26
N GLY A 45 19.08 -3.58 -0.25
CA GLY A 45 20.29 -2.76 -0.12
C GLY A 45 20.74 -2.69 1.36
N LYS A 46 22.02 -2.42 1.63
CA LYS A 46 22.53 -2.27 3.01
C LYS A 46 21.55 -1.44 3.83
N ASN A 47 21.06 -1.97 4.95
CA ASN A 47 20.31 -1.17 5.92
C ASN A 47 21.17 0.02 6.41
N ASP A 48 20.55 1.03 7.02
CA ASP A 48 21.24 2.21 7.58
C ASP A 48 22.35 1.86 8.61
N GLN A 49 22.43 0.59 9.01
CA GLN A 49 23.40 0.03 9.97
C GLN A 49 24.56 -0.72 9.27
N GLY A 50 24.59 -0.76 7.93
CA GLY A 50 25.76 -0.99 7.10
C GLY A 50 26.45 -2.36 7.17
N THR A 51 25.89 -3.36 7.87
CA THR A 51 26.67 -4.56 8.25
C THR A 51 26.05 -5.92 7.91
N THR A 52 24.78 -6.02 7.51
CA THR A 52 24.16 -7.31 7.16
C THR A 52 23.32 -7.20 5.89
N TRP A 53 23.51 -8.17 4.99
CA TRP A 53 22.69 -8.34 3.80
C TRP A 53 21.68 -9.44 4.10
N ASP A 54 20.40 -9.09 4.15
CA ASP A 54 19.35 -10.08 4.40
C ASP A 54 18.97 -10.72 3.07
N GLU A 55 19.29 -12.01 2.94
CA GLU A 55 18.95 -12.80 1.76
C GLU A 55 17.43 -12.95 1.62
N HIS A 56 16.94 -13.03 0.39
CA HIS A 56 15.53 -13.16 0.05
C HIS A 56 14.67 -11.96 0.52
N THR A 57 15.25 -10.77 0.51
CA THR A 57 14.56 -9.53 0.88
C THR A 57 14.66 -8.47 -0.21
N LEU A 58 13.82 -7.45 -0.09
CA LEU A 58 13.82 -6.27 -0.96
C LEU A 58 13.45 -5.03 -0.17
N THR A 59 13.84 -3.87 -0.69
CA THR A 59 13.43 -2.59 -0.14
C THR A 59 12.14 -2.14 -0.82
N LEU A 60 11.12 -1.80 -0.03
CA LEU A 60 9.85 -1.28 -0.54
C LEU A 60 9.66 0.17 -0.11
N LYS A 61 9.41 1.05 -1.08
CA LYS A 61 9.09 2.46 -0.83
C LYS A 61 7.89 2.90 -1.64
N ILE A 62 7.09 3.79 -1.06
CA ILE A 62 5.89 4.33 -1.70
C ILE A 62 5.96 5.86 -1.65
N ASN A 63 5.84 6.49 -2.81
CA ASN A 63 5.84 7.94 -2.96
C ASN A 63 4.83 8.36 -4.04
N ASN A 64 4.84 9.63 -4.42
CA ASN A 64 3.97 10.20 -5.45
C ASN A 64 4.72 10.51 -6.76
N ASP A 65 5.91 9.94 -6.96
CA ASP A 65 6.81 10.23 -8.09
C ASP A 65 7.24 8.93 -8.78
N VAL A 66 7.52 9.01 -10.07
CA VAL A 66 8.14 7.90 -10.81
C VAL A 66 9.58 7.65 -10.34
N ASP A 67 10.23 8.66 -9.77
CA ASP A 67 11.61 8.58 -9.27
C ASP A 67 11.68 7.88 -7.91
N SER A 68 12.41 6.75 -7.86
CA SER A 68 12.69 6.03 -6.62
C SER A 68 13.61 6.78 -5.66
N ALA A 69 14.26 7.89 -6.07
CA ALA A 69 15.05 8.72 -5.16
C ALA A 69 14.17 9.64 -4.30
N ALA A 70 12.92 9.92 -4.70
CA ALA A 70 12.01 10.74 -3.92
C ALA A 70 11.73 10.14 -2.55
N ALA A 71 11.53 11.00 -1.55
CA ALA A 71 11.19 10.59 -0.19
C ALA A 71 9.85 9.83 -0.18
N ALA A 72 9.69 8.90 0.77
CA ALA A 72 8.41 8.26 0.99
C ALA A 72 7.32 9.30 1.31
N LYS A 73 6.07 8.99 0.98
CA LYS A 73 4.93 9.92 1.12
C LYS A 73 4.66 10.38 2.56
N GLY A 74 5.16 9.64 3.55
CA GLY A 74 5.05 9.91 4.98
C GLY A 74 4.06 8.96 5.65
N LYS A 75 4.43 8.42 6.83
CA LYS A 75 3.63 7.44 7.59
C LYS A 75 2.27 7.95 8.10
N ASP A 76 2.13 9.27 8.18
CA ASP A 76 0.91 9.96 8.59
C ASP A 76 -0.06 10.20 7.42
N LYS A 77 0.27 9.72 6.22
CA LYS A 77 -0.55 9.87 5.02
C LYS A 77 -1.16 8.54 4.62
N LYS A 78 -2.34 8.60 4.01
CA LYS A 78 -2.91 7.48 3.27
C LYS A 78 -2.24 7.36 1.91
N ILE A 79 -2.04 6.12 1.49
CA ILE A 79 -1.68 5.79 0.11
C ILE A 79 -2.90 6.06 -0.79
N ALA A 80 -2.66 6.49 -2.03
CA ALA A 80 -3.73 6.84 -2.96
C ALA A 80 -3.49 6.26 -4.35
N VAL A 81 -4.57 6.08 -5.10
CA VAL A 81 -4.50 5.81 -6.55
C VAL A 81 -3.64 6.90 -7.21
N GLY A 82 -2.71 6.47 -8.06
CA GLY A 82 -1.75 7.35 -8.72
C GLY A 82 -0.39 7.49 -8.00
N ASP A 83 -0.29 7.08 -6.73
CA ASP A 83 1.02 6.91 -6.07
C ASP A 83 1.82 5.76 -6.73
N TYR A 84 3.12 5.70 -6.45
CA TYR A 84 4.03 4.69 -7.00
C TYR A 84 4.57 3.79 -5.89
N VAL A 85 4.58 2.49 -6.15
CA VAL A 85 5.26 1.49 -5.33
C VAL A 85 6.59 1.15 -6.00
N HIS A 86 7.69 1.32 -5.28
CA HIS A 86 9.05 1.04 -5.72
C HIS A 86 9.60 -0.16 -4.94
N LEU A 87 10.09 -1.15 -5.68
CA LEU A 87 10.80 -2.31 -5.19
C LEU A 87 12.25 -2.18 -5.64
N THR A 88 13.19 -2.05 -4.70
CA THR A 88 14.62 -2.00 -4.99
C THR A 88 15.36 -3.15 -4.34
N TYR A 89 16.33 -3.72 -5.04
CA TYR A 89 17.05 -4.91 -4.60
C TYR A 89 18.45 -4.95 -5.20
N GLN A 90 19.30 -5.79 -4.62
CA GLN A 90 20.54 -6.26 -5.23
C GLN A 90 20.41 -7.74 -5.55
N LEU A 91 20.53 -8.10 -6.81
CA LEU A 91 20.61 -9.47 -7.26
C LEU A 91 22.07 -9.89 -7.30
N ARG A 92 22.46 -10.79 -6.41
CA ARG A 92 23.81 -11.32 -6.38
C ARG A 92 23.85 -12.73 -6.89
N ASP A 93 24.80 -12.94 -7.78
CA ASP A 93 25.28 -14.25 -8.19
C ASP A 93 26.80 -14.23 -8.02
N ALA A 94 27.36 -15.20 -7.31
CA ALA A 94 28.80 -15.25 -7.07
C ALA A 94 29.62 -15.44 -8.37
N ASP A 95 28.98 -15.88 -9.45
CA ASP A 95 29.61 -15.99 -10.77
C ASP A 95 29.42 -14.73 -11.65
N GLY A 96 28.72 -13.71 -11.13
CA GLY A 96 28.57 -12.40 -11.75
C GLY A 96 27.42 -12.31 -12.76
N ASP A 97 26.51 -13.28 -12.79
CA ASP A 97 25.27 -13.17 -13.56
C ASP A 97 24.37 -12.07 -12.97
N THR A 98 23.72 -11.32 -13.86
CA THR A 98 22.94 -10.11 -13.52
C THR A 98 21.56 -10.17 -14.17
N ASP A 99 20.73 -9.15 -13.93
CA ASP A 99 19.40 -9.01 -14.54
C ASP A 99 19.33 -7.88 -15.58
N PRO A 100 20.08 -7.95 -16.70
CA PRO A 100 20.12 -6.86 -17.69
C PRO A 100 18.88 -6.76 -18.57
N LYS A 101 17.91 -7.68 -18.43
CA LYS A 101 16.68 -7.75 -19.23
C LYS A 101 15.42 -7.82 -18.38
N ASP A 102 15.49 -7.42 -17.12
CA ASP A 102 14.33 -7.32 -16.23
C ASP A 102 13.56 -8.65 -16.10
N GLU A 103 14.29 -9.76 -16.09
CA GLU A 103 13.75 -11.11 -15.93
C GLU A 103 12.98 -11.25 -14.61
N ILE A 104 13.39 -10.57 -13.54
CA ILE A 104 12.65 -10.56 -12.28
C ILE A 104 11.34 -9.80 -12.44
N ALA A 105 11.36 -8.62 -13.06
CA ALA A 105 10.17 -7.79 -13.26
C ALA A 105 9.08 -8.53 -14.05
N LYS A 106 9.47 -9.37 -15.02
CA LYS A 106 8.54 -10.22 -15.80
C LYS A 106 7.78 -11.26 -14.96
N THR A 107 8.29 -11.59 -13.77
CA THR A 107 7.64 -12.54 -12.86
C THR A 107 6.72 -11.88 -11.83
N LEU A 108 6.80 -10.55 -11.70
CA LEU A 108 6.03 -9.81 -10.71
C LEU A 108 4.52 -9.96 -10.95
N THR A 109 3.82 -10.47 -9.94
CA THR A 109 2.35 -10.55 -9.92
C THR A 109 1.83 -9.80 -8.70
N ILE A 110 0.91 -8.86 -8.90
CA ILE A 110 0.37 -7.99 -7.85
C ILE A 110 -1.04 -8.44 -7.47
N TRP A 111 -1.36 -8.36 -6.17
CA TRP A 111 -2.63 -8.80 -5.60
C TRP A 111 -3.13 -7.83 -4.54
N VAL A 112 -4.45 -7.80 -4.31
CA VAL A 112 -5.08 -7.01 -3.24
C VAL A 112 -6.14 -7.79 -2.48
N LYS A 113 -6.39 -7.42 -1.22
CA LYS A 113 -7.62 -7.74 -0.48
C LYS A 113 -8.37 -6.47 -0.08
N LYS A 114 -9.70 -6.53 -0.17
CA LYS A 114 -10.63 -5.45 0.17
C LYS A 114 -11.71 -6.01 1.09
N LYS A 115 -12.05 -5.32 2.18
CA LYS A 115 -13.19 -5.66 3.05
C LYS A 115 -14.48 -5.07 2.50
N LEU A 116 -15.41 -5.91 2.09
CA LEU A 116 -16.71 -5.42 1.59
C LEU A 116 -17.66 -5.12 2.75
N ALA A 117 -17.61 -5.91 3.83
CA ALA A 117 -18.49 -5.74 4.98
C ALA A 117 -17.73 -5.55 6.30
N THR A 118 -18.36 -4.84 7.23
CA THR A 118 -17.90 -4.71 8.61
C THR A 118 -17.90 -6.09 9.28
N GLY A 119 -16.75 -6.50 9.82
CA GLY A 119 -16.59 -7.78 10.53
C GLY A 119 -16.03 -8.93 9.71
N ASP A 120 -15.75 -8.73 8.41
CA ASP A 120 -15.08 -9.74 7.59
C ASP A 120 -13.68 -10.07 8.14
N SER A 121 -13.33 -11.36 8.18
CA SER A 121 -11.98 -11.80 8.52
C SER A 121 -11.07 -11.76 7.29
N TRP A 122 -9.81 -11.37 7.49
CA TRP A 122 -8.79 -11.41 6.44
C TRP A 122 -8.56 -12.82 5.88
N ASP A 123 -8.78 -13.85 6.70
CA ASP A 123 -8.62 -15.25 6.32
C ASP A 123 -9.69 -15.71 5.32
N THR A 124 -10.86 -15.06 5.32
CA THR A 124 -11.99 -15.41 4.46
C THR A 124 -12.06 -14.58 3.19
N ILE A 125 -11.32 -13.47 3.12
CA ILE A 125 -11.29 -12.59 1.95
C ILE A 125 -10.30 -13.15 0.93
N ALA A 126 -10.80 -13.43 -0.27
CA ALA A 126 -9.99 -13.90 -1.38
C ALA A 126 -9.07 -12.80 -1.92
N TRP A 127 -7.87 -13.20 -2.33
CA TRP A 127 -6.98 -12.35 -3.09
C TRP A 127 -7.54 -12.09 -4.49
N LYS A 128 -7.47 -10.83 -4.95
CA LYS A 128 -7.76 -10.45 -6.32
C LYS A 128 -6.48 -10.03 -7.02
N GLN A 129 -6.16 -10.68 -8.14
CA GLN A 129 -5.00 -10.31 -8.96
C GLN A 129 -5.27 -8.97 -9.65
N ILE A 130 -4.24 -8.12 -9.68
CA ILE A 130 -4.22 -6.86 -10.41
C ILE A 130 -3.55 -7.11 -11.76
N THR A 131 -4.26 -6.75 -12.83
CA THR A 131 -3.84 -7.03 -14.22
C THR A 131 -3.70 -5.77 -15.07
N ASP A 132 -4.17 -4.64 -14.56
CA ASP A 132 -4.13 -3.31 -15.18
C ASP A 132 -2.98 -2.42 -14.65
N ALA A 133 -2.20 -2.91 -13.69
CA ALA A 133 -0.98 -2.24 -13.27
C ALA A 133 0.10 -2.34 -14.35
N THR A 134 0.69 -1.21 -14.73
CA THR A 134 1.84 -1.18 -15.63
C THR A 134 3.12 -1.32 -14.81
N ILE A 135 3.78 -2.46 -14.95
CA ILE A 135 5.05 -2.76 -14.28
C ILE A 135 6.18 -2.21 -15.14
N VAL A 136 7.03 -1.38 -14.55
CA VAL A 136 8.22 -0.83 -15.19
C VAL A 136 9.44 -1.28 -14.41
N SER A 137 10.49 -1.65 -15.14
CA SER A 137 11.81 -1.94 -14.57
C SER A 137 12.82 -0.92 -15.07
N SER A 138 13.74 -0.53 -14.19
CA SER A 138 14.80 0.42 -14.46
C SER A 138 16.10 -0.05 -13.78
N PRO A 139 16.79 -1.05 -14.35
CA PRO A 139 18.03 -1.57 -13.78
C PRO A 139 19.10 -0.47 -13.77
N SER A 140 20.00 -0.51 -12.79
CA SER A 140 21.03 0.52 -12.69
C SER A 140 22.10 0.32 -13.77
N ALA A 141 22.33 1.36 -14.57
CA ALA A 141 23.40 1.36 -15.57
C ALA A 141 24.82 1.33 -14.95
N ASP A 142 24.96 1.86 -13.73
CA ASP A 142 26.24 1.96 -13.02
C ASP A 142 26.52 0.75 -12.12
N ASP A 143 25.49 -0.04 -11.79
CA ASP A 143 25.57 -1.19 -10.89
C ASP A 143 24.60 -2.29 -11.34
N PRO A 144 25.05 -3.25 -12.17
CA PRO A 144 24.17 -4.24 -12.78
C PRO A 144 23.58 -5.26 -11.79
N GLU A 145 24.05 -5.28 -10.53
CA GLU A 145 23.40 -6.03 -9.44
C GLU A 145 22.15 -5.30 -8.93
N LYS A 146 22.06 -3.97 -9.07
CA LYS A 146 20.92 -3.19 -8.59
C LYS A 146 19.75 -3.23 -9.55
N GLY A 147 18.66 -3.80 -9.09
CA GLY A 147 17.36 -3.75 -9.76
C GLY A 147 16.42 -2.74 -9.11
N HIS A 148 15.56 -2.14 -9.93
CA HIS A 148 14.46 -1.29 -9.50
C HIS A 148 13.24 -1.62 -10.35
N ILE A 149 12.16 -2.04 -9.68
CA ILE A 149 10.85 -2.26 -10.28
C ILE A 149 9.89 -1.26 -9.66
N TYR A 150 9.00 -0.68 -10.45
CA TYR A 150 7.92 0.13 -9.91
C TYR A 150 6.65 0.00 -10.73
N PHE A 151 5.54 0.35 -10.10
CA PHE A 151 4.25 0.49 -10.76
C PHE A 151 3.46 1.62 -10.12
N GLN A 152 2.67 2.31 -10.92
CA GLN A 152 1.67 3.24 -10.43
C GLN A 152 0.46 2.46 -9.92
N ILE A 153 -0.09 2.84 -8.78
CA ILE A 153 -1.29 2.22 -8.19
C ILE A 153 -2.50 2.56 -9.08
N PRO A 154 -3.09 1.58 -9.79
CA PRO A 154 -4.25 1.80 -10.63
C PRO A 154 -5.54 1.92 -9.80
N GLN A 155 -6.61 2.41 -10.44
CA GLN A 155 -7.92 2.52 -9.81
C GLN A 155 -8.46 1.17 -9.32
N SER A 156 -8.14 0.06 -9.98
CA SER A 156 -8.58 -1.28 -9.58
C SER A 156 -8.11 -1.69 -8.17
N MET A 157 -7.08 -1.04 -7.64
CA MET A 157 -6.56 -1.26 -6.29
C MET A 157 -7.25 -0.42 -5.22
N SER A 158 -8.06 0.58 -5.59
CA SER A 158 -8.71 1.46 -4.62
C SER A 158 -9.53 0.69 -3.59
N GLY A 159 -9.49 1.11 -2.33
CA GLY A 159 -10.15 0.40 -1.24
C GLY A 159 -9.36 -0.76 -0.64
N ALA A 160 -8.22 -1.15 -1.22
CA ALA A 160 -7.41 -2.24 -0.68
C ALA A 160 -6.77 -1.86 0.66
N GLU A 161 -6.92 -2.74 1.65
CA GLU A 161 -6.25 -2.66 2.96
C GLU A 161 -5.11 -3.67 3.09
N LYS A 162 -4.95 -4.57 2.12
CA LYS A 162 -3.78 -5.44 1.96
C LYS A 162 -3.36 -5.42 0.51
N ILE A 163 -2.06 -5.18 0.30
CA ILE A 163 -1.41 -5.28 -0.99
C ILE A 163 -0.36 -6.36 -0.83
N GLY A 164 -0.34 -7.29 -1.77
CA GLY A 164 0.65 -8.34 -1.82
C GLY A 164 1.20 -8.52 -3.22
N PHE A 165 2.35 -9.16 -3.32
CA PHE A 165 2.94 -9.49 -4.61
C PHE A 165 3.80 -10.75 -4.53
N GLN A 166 4.12 -11.28 -5.70
CA GLN A 166 4.99 -12.45 -5.86
C GLN A 166 6.01 -12.14 -6.96
N LEU A 167 7.24 -12.60 -6.80
CA LEU A 167 8.29 -12.49 -7.82
C LEU A 167 9.28 -13.65 -7.66
N GLN A 168 10.06 -13.95 -8.69
CA GLN A 168 11.07 -15.00 -8.67
C GLN A 168 12.47 -14.38 -8.80
N GLU A 169 13.38 -14.84 -7.96
CA GLU A 169 14.81 -14.57 -8.11
C GLU A 169 15.31 -15.25 -9.38
N ARG A 170 15.74 -14.46 -10.37
CA ARG A 170 16.09 -14.95 -11.69
C ARG A 170 17.11 -14.05 -12.38
N THR A 171 18.02 -14.68 -13.10
CA THR A 171 18.98 -14.05 -14.01
C THR A 171 18.67 -14.45 -15.45
N GLN A 172 19.17 -13.67 -16.41
CA GLN A 172 19.01 -14.01 -17.83
C GLN A 172 19.86 -15.22 -18.25
N TYR A 173 21.02 -15.37 -17.63
CA TYR A 173 22.01 -16.41 -17.89
C TYR A 173 22.37 -17.11 -16.57
N GLY A 174 23.24 -18.12 -16.65
CA GLY A 174 23.63 -18.94 -15.51
C GLY A 174 22.96 -20.32 -15.51
N ASN A 175 23.55 -21.25 -14.78
CA ASN A 175 22.96 -22.55 -14.52
C ASN A 175 23.33 -22.98 -13.10
N PRO A 176 22.43 -22.83 -12.11
CA PRO A 176 21.02 -22.43 -12.26
C PRO A 176 20.83 -20.92 -12.50
N ASN A 177 19.81 -20.55 -13.30
CA ASN A 177 19.43 -19.14 -13.53
C ASN A 177 18.23 -18.68 -12.71
N THR A 178 17.75 -19.51 -11.79
CA THR A 178 16.60 -19.22 -10.92
C THR A 178 16.87 -19.71 -9.52
N ASN A 179 16.28 -19.04 -8.54
CA ASN A 179 16.27 -19.48 -7.15
C ASN A 179 14.84 -19.47 -6.59
N LYS A 180 14.57 -18.74 -5.50
CA LYS A 180 13.28 -18.81 -4.81
C LYS A 180 12.23 -17.93 -5.48
N TRP A 181 10.99 -18.37 -5.38
CA TRP A 181 9.84 -17.47 -5.39
C TRP A 181 9.77 -16.76 -4.05
N LEU A 182 9.63 -15.44 -4.11
CA LEU A 182 9.37 -14.57 -2.97
C LEU A 182 7.91 -14.11 -3.03
N TRP A 183 7.25 -14.04 -1.88
CA TRP A 183 5.92 -13.46 -1.76
C TRP A 183 5.80 -12.56 -0.55
N VAL A 184 5.04 -11.48 -0.74
CA VAL A 184 4.72 -10.47 0.27
C VAL A 184 3.20 -10.46 0.40
N ALA A 185 2.69 -10.81 1.57
CA ALA A 185 1.26 -10.79 1.89
C ALA A 185 0.78 -9.40 2.33
N ASP A 186 1.69 -8.57 2.85
CA ASP A 186 1.40 -7.21 3.28
C ASP A 186 2.61 -6.30 3.08
N ILE A 187 2.52 -5.34 2.16
CA ILE A 187 3.59 -4.38 1.91
C ILE A 187 3.92 -3.47 3.12
N TRP A 188 3.01 -3.35 4.09
CA TRP A 188 3.23 -2.59 5.32
C TRP A 188 3.87 -3.41 6.45
N SER A 189 4.00 -4.73 6.27
CA SER A 189 4.65 -5.57 7.27
C SER A 189 6.17 -5.36 7.25
N HIS A 190 6.80 -5.35 8.42
CA HIS A 190 8.27 -5.33 8.56
C HIS A 190 8.90 -6.73 8.57
N LYS A 191 8.12 -7.78 8.30
CA LYS A 191 8.66 -9.15 8.21
C LYS A 191 9.33 -9.38 6.86
N ASN A 192 10.16 -10.42 6.81
CA ASN A 192 10.74 -10.89 5.56
C ASN A 192 9.67 -11.47 4.63
N PRO A 193 9.95 -11.51 3.32
CA PRO A 193 9.13 -12.23 2.37
C PRO A 193 9.06 -13.70 2.75
N GLY A 194 7.91 -14.32 2.51
CA GLY A 194 7.87 -15.77 2.42
C GLY A 194 8.64 -16.21 1.18
N ASN A 195 9.28 -17.37 1.24
CA ASN A 195 10.07 -17.89 0.12
C ASN A 195 9.95 -19.41 -0.04
N GLY A 196 10.09 -19.88 -1.28
CA GLY A 196 9.89 -21.28 -1.65
C GLY A 196 10.36 -21.61 -3.07
N ASN A 197 10.46 -22.89 -3.39
CA ASN A 197 10.90 -23.33 -4.73
C ASN A 197 9.80 -23.21 -5.79
N ASP A 198 8.54 -23.30 -5.36
CA ASP A 198 7.36 -23.29 -6.24
C ASP A 198 6.65 -21.94 -6.15
N LYS A 199 6.06 -21.51 -7.26
CA LYS A 199 5.22 -20.30 -7.28
C LYS A 199 3.98 -20.55 -6.42
N PRO A 200 3.71 -19.74 -5.38
CA PRO A 200 2.46 -19.88 -4.64
C PRO A 200 1.27 -19.39 -5.48
N ASP A 201 0.06 -19.89 -5.22
CA ASP A 201 -1.14 -19.49 -5.96
C ASP A 201 -1.53 -18.01 -5.71
N ASN A 202 -1.22 -17.50 -4.52
CA ASN A 202 -1.42 -16.12 -4.11
C ASN A 202 -0.41 -15.76 -3.01
N PRO A 203 -0.35 -14.49 -2.55
CA PRO A 203 0.63 -14.08 -1.55
C PRO A 203 0.44 -14.65 -0.12
N GLY A 204 -0.55 -15.51 0.12
CA GLY A 204 -0.78 -16.15 1.41
C GLY A 204 -1.68 -15.34 2.36
N GLY A 205 -1.96 -15.90 3.55
CA GLY A 205 -2.78 -15.25 4.58
C GLY A 205 -1.99 -14.65 5.73
N GLY A 206 -0.66 -14.78 5.72
CA GLY A 206 0.20 -14.32 6.79
C GLY A 206 0.49 -12.81 6.73
N ASP A 207 1.49 -12.42 7.49
CA ASP A 207 2.02 -11.06 7.56
C ASP A 207 3.42 -10.98 6.96
N GLU A 208 3.72 -11.80 5.95
CA GLU A 208 4.96 -11.73 5.17
C GLU A 208 5.09 -10.34 4.52
N GLY A 209 6.20 -9.66 4.80
CA GLY A 209 6.50 -8.31 4.32
C GLY A 209 7.62 -8.30 3.26
N PRO A 210 8.07 -7.13 2.79
CA PRO A 210 9.19 -7.02 1.87
C PRO A 210 10.56 -7.27 2.54
N GLY A 211 10.62 -7.32 3.89
CA GLY A 211 11.85 -7.39 4.67
C GLY A 211 12.38 -6.02 5.05
N ASN A 212 12.48 -5.10 4.09
CA ASN A 212 13.00 -3.74 4.33
C ASN A 212 12.04 -2.65 3.81
N PRO A 213 10.82 -2.50 4.35
CA PRO A 213 9.95 -1.38 3.98
C PRO A 213 10.50 -0.05 4.55
N ASP A 214 10.41 1.02 3.77
CA ASP A 214 10.71 2.38 4.25
C ASP A 214 9.76 2.73 5.43
N PRO A 215 10.28 3.17 6.59
CA PRO A 215 9.48 3.45 7.77
C PRO A 215 8.56 4.67 7.61
N GLU A 216 8.80 5.51 6.61
CA GLU A 216 7.95 6.65 6.27
C GLU A 216 6.97 6.32 5.13
N ASN A 217 6.79 5.04 4.80
CA ASN A 217 5.74 4.62 3.88
C ASN A 217 4.35 5.03 4.40
N PRO A 218 3.46 5.54 3.52
CA PRO A 218 2.08 5.81 3.85
C PRO A 218 1.34 4.52 4.22
N ILE A 219 0.24 4.65 4.97
CA ILE A 219 -0.57 3.52 5.43
C ILE A 219 -1.80 3.32 4.55
N GLY A 220 -2.37 2.11 4.61
CA GLY A 220 -3.64 1.78 3.98
C GLY A 220 -4.85 2.35 4.74
N PRO A 221 -6.06 2.24 4.16
CA PRO A 221 -6.35 1.67 2.84
C PRO A 221 -5.94 2.59 1.69
N ILE A 222 -6.00 2.09 0.46
CA ILE A 222 -5.81 2.91 -0.75
C ILE A 222 -7.02 3.82 -0.98
N GLU A 223 -6.78 5.12 -0.91
CA GLU A 223 -7.77 6.15 -1.23
C GLU A 223 -7.86 6.41 -2.73
N SER A 224 -9.01 6.89 -3.18
CA SER A 224 -9.17 7.46 -4.52
C SER A 224 -10.08 8.68 -4.46
N THR A 225 -10.33 9.30 -5.61
CA THR A 225 -11.35 10.36 -5.72
C THR A 225 -12.77 9.86 -5.40
N ALA A 226 -12.96 8.54 -5.31
CA ALA A 226 -14.21 7.89 -4.99
C ALA A 226 -14.39 7.61 -3.49
N THR A 227 -13.40 7.89 -2.65
CA THR A 227 -13.47 7.77 -1.18
C THR A 227 -14.41 8.83 -0.62
N VAL A 228 -15.35 8.43 0.24
CA VAL A 228 -16.36 9.31 0.80
C VAL A 228 -16.39 9.20 2.33
N LEU A 229 -16.57 10.35 3.00
CA LEU A 229 -16.83 10.45 4.43
C LEU A 229 -18.25 10.98 4.67
N GLY A 230 -19.02 10.25 5.47
CA GLY A 230 -20.38 10.60 5.86
C GLY A 230 -20.57 10.66 7.37
N ILE A 231 -21.66 11.29 7.79
CA ILE A 231 -22.09 11.38 9.20
C ILE A 231 -23.49 10.77 9.27
N PHE A 232 -23.64 9.66 9.96
CA PHE A 232 -24.89 8.90 10.05
C PHE A 232 -25.48 8.96 11.45
N LYS A 233 -26.81 8.84 11.57
CA LYS A 233 -27.45 8.65 12.88
C LYS A 233 -27.44 7.18 13.29
N TYR A 234 -27.56 6.94 14.59
CA TYR A 234 -28.00 5.64 15.08
C TYR A 234 -29.53 5.55 15.10
N ASP A 235 -30.07 4.35 14.90
CA ASP A 235 -31.47 4.02 15.09
C ASP A 235 -31.81 3.78 16.58
N ASP A 236 -33.10 3.56 16.87
CA ASP A 236 -33.60 3.30 18.22
C ASP A 236 -33.10 1.96 18.80
N GLN A 237 -32.53 1.08 17.96
CA GLN A 237 -31.95 -0.21 18.33
C GLN A 237 -30.44 -0.11 18.59
N GLY A 238 -29.83 1.06 18.37
CA GLY A 238 -28.41 1.28 18.56
C GLY A 238 -27.54 0.82 17.38
N ASN A 239 -28.10 0.63 16.19
CA ASN A 239 -27.36 0.38 14.95
C ASN A 239 -27.22 1.66 14.13
N ILE A 240 -26.26 1.72 13.21
CA ILE A 240 -26.11 2.86 12.30
C ILE A 240 -27.24 2.83 11.26
N ASP A 241 -28.04 3.90 11.20
CA ASP A 241 -29.04 4.11 10.15
C ASP A 241 -28.35 4.72 8.91
N TYR A 242 -27.88 3.84 8.02
CA TYR A 242 -27.23 4.24 6.75
C TYR A 242 -28.17 4.98 5.79
N THR A 243 -29.46 5.13 6.08
CA THR A 243 -30.39 5.95 5.28
C THR A 243 -30.36 7.43 5.67
N VAL A 244 -29.72 7.77 6.80
CA VAL A 244 -29.72 9.13 7.36
C VAL A 244 -28.30 9.69 7.38
N ASN A 245 -27.78 10.03 6.20
CA ASN A 245 -26.55 10.80 6.09
C ASN A 245 -26.81 12.31 6.28
N LEU A 246 -26.16 12.90 7.26
CA LEU A 246 -26.24 14.32 7.64
C LEU A 246 -25.41 15.21 6.71
N THR A 247 -24.47 14.67 5.93
CA THR A 247 -23.63 15.47 5.01
C THR A 247 -24.37 15.90 3.74
N SER A 248 -25.59 15.39 3.51
CA SER A 248 -26.45 15.76 2.38
C SER A 248 -27.73 16.46 2.85
N PRO A 249 -27.66 17.77 3.16
CA PRO A 249 -28.81 18.51 3.68
C PRO A 249 -29.84 18.74 2.56
N GLY A 250 -31.02 18.10 2.69
CA GLY A 250 -32.15 18.35 1.80
C GLY A 250 -33.05 17.13 1.57
N GLY A 251 -34.25 17.41 1.04
CA GLY A 251 -35.28 16.42 0.68
C GLY A 251 -36.43 16.31 1.67
N ALA A 252 -37.37 15.40 1.39
CA ALA A 252 -38.55 15.13 2.23
C ALA A 252 -38.19 14.75 3.68
N ASP A 253 -36.96 14.28 3.91
CA ASP A 253 -36.45 13.83 5.22
C ASP A 253 -35.60 14.87 5.96
N ALA A 254 -35.68 16.16 5.60
CA ALA A 254 -34.88 17.22 6.23
C ALA A 254 -34.98 17.20 7.77
N VAL A 255 -36.16 16.92 8.33
CA VAL A 255 -36.37 16.82 9.78
C VAL A 255 -35.64 15.63 10.42
N LYS A 256 -35.54 14.50 9.70
CA LYS A 256 -34.81 13.29 10.13
C LYS A 256 -33.30 13.54 10.06
N LYS A 257 -32.85 14.28 9.05
CA LYS A 257 -31.45 14.65 8.80
C LYS A 257 -30.94 15.82 9.63
N THR A 258 -31.80 16.58 10.33
CA THR A 258 -31.34 17.59 11.28
C THR A 258 -30.78 16.91 12.53
N PRO A 259 -29.49 17.11 12.90
CA PRO A 259 -28.95 16.63 14.17
C PRO A 259 -29.66 17.32 15.34
N LYS A 260 -29.98 16.54 16.37
CA LYS A 260 -30.69 16.99 17.57
C LYS A 260 -29.94 16.56 18.82
N TYR A 261 -30.18 17.31 19.88
CA TYR A 261 -29.73 16.94 21.21
C TYR A 261 -30.24 15.52 21.56
N GLY A 262 -29.36 14.66 22.04
CA GLY A 262 -29.64 13.25 22.33
C GLY A 262 -29.32 12.28 21.19
N ASP A 263 -29.04 12.77 19.99
CA ASP A 263 -28.65 11.89 18.87
C ASP A 263 -27.26 11.27 19.13
N LYS A 264 -27.12 9.98 18.83
CA LYS A 264 -25.81 9.36 18.60
C LYS A 264 -25.51 9.40 17.11
N LEU A 265 -24.31 9.83 16.74
CA LEU A 265 -23.83 9.92 15.37
C LEU A 265 -22.62 9.02 15.14
N ALA A 266 -22.45 8.52 13.92
CA ALA A 266 -21.31 7.76 13.45
C ALA A 266 -20.65 8.46 12.25
N ALA A 267 -19.33 8.54 12.25
CA ALA A 267 -18.55 8.80 11.06
C ALA A 267 -18.32 7.49 10.32
N VAL A 268 -18.51 7.50 9.01
CA VAL A 268 -18.38 6.32 8.16
C VAL A 268 -17.58 6.71 6.92
N VAL A 269 -16.52 5.95 6.65
CA VAL A 269 -15.71 6.08 5.43
C VAL A 269 -15.96 4.88 4.56
N TRP A 270 -16.25 5.12 3.28
CA TRP A 270 -16.38 4.06 2.28
C TRP A 270 -15.71 4.44 0.98
N GLU A 271 -15.18 3.44 0.30
CA GLU A 271 -14.66 3.55 -1.04
C GLU A 271 -15.70 3.02 -2.03
N ARG A 272 -15.89 3.76 -3.13
CA ARG A 272 -16.74 3.34 -4.26
C ARG A 272 -15.83 2.80 -5.37
N PRO A 273 -15.52 1.50 -5.39
CA PRO A 273 -14.49 0.93 -6.27
C PRO A 273 -14.89 0.91 -7.75
N ASP A 274 -16.17 1.13 -8.05
CA ASP A 274 -16.70 1.19 -9.41
C ASP A 274 -17.58 2.44 -9.55
N VAL A 275 -17.02 3.49 -10.16
CA VAL A 275 -17.72 4.77 -10.38
C VAL A 275 -18.82 4.67 -11.45
N ASP A 276 -18.89 3.58 -12.20
CA ASP A 276 -19.77 3.45 -13.37
C ASP A 276 -21.16 2.85 -13.04
N ASP A 277 -21.45 2.47 -11.79
CA ASP A 277 -22.60 1.58 -11.51
C ASP A 277 -23.52 1.99 -10.34
N ASN A 278 -23.92 3.26 -10.32
CA ASN A 278 -24.93 3.85 -9.42
C ASN A 278 -24.61 3.81 -7.92
N SER A 279 -23.33 3.70 -7.52
CA SER A 279 -22.93 3.95 -6.12
C SER A 279 -23.13 5.43 -5.80
N ASP A 280 -24.08 5.73 -4.92
CA ASP A 280 -24.38 7.10 -4.53
C ASP A 280 -23.21 7.67 -3.70
N ALA A 281 -22.79 8.90 -3.98
CA ALA A 281 -21.84 9.62 -3.13
C ALA A 281 -22.46 9.98 -1.77
N ILE A 282 -23.76 9.77 -1.60
CA ILE A 282 -24.51 10.15 -0.41
C ILE A 282 -24.72 8.96 0.54
N LEU A 283 -24.96 7.75 0.03
CA LEU A 283 -25.29 6.59 0.85
C LEU A 283 -24.44 5.38 0.44
N PRO A 284 -23.82 4.66 1.38
CA PRO A 284 -23.05 3.47 1.07
C PRO A 284 -23.95 2.33 0.60
N ASN A 285 -23.51 1.61 -0.42
CA ASN A 285 -24.10 0.36 -0.88
C ASN A 285 -23.16 -0.80 -0.55
N TRP A 286 -23.32 -1.43 0.61
CA TRP A 286 -22.45 -2.51 1.11
C TRP A 286 -22.41 -3.79 0.27
N SER A 287 -23.24 -3.89 -0.78
CA SER A 287 -23.10 -4.96 -1.78
C SER A 287 -22.00 -4.69 -2.81
N LYS A 288 -21.48 -3.45 -2.87
CA LYS A 288 -20.51 -2.98 -3.88
C LYS A 288 -19.38 -2.15 -3.27
N ASP A 289 -19.73 -1.28 -2.34
CA ASP A 289 -18.79 -0.36 -1.67
C ASP A 289 -17.96 -1.09 -0.63
N VAL A 290 -16.78 -0.56 -0.38
CA VAL A 290 -15.81 -1.09 0.58
C VAL A 290 -15.91 -0.25 1.85
N ASN A 291 -16.25 -0.85 2.98
CA ASN A 291 -16.24 -0.13 4.25
C ASN A 291 -14.80 0.01 4.76
N GLN A 292 -14.35 1.26 4.94
CA GLN A 292 -13.01 1.58 5.41
C GLN A 292 -13.00 2.22 6.81
N THR A 293 -14.16 2.36 7.44
CA THR A 293 -14.35 3.18 8.66
C THR A 293 -13.37 2.82 9.77
N ASP A 294 -13.10 1.54 9.98
CA ASP A 294 -12.21 1.09 11.07
C ASP A 294 -10.72 1.32 10.77
N SER A 295 -10.37 1.73 9.55
CA SER A 295 -9.00 2.06 9.15
C SER A 295 -8.64 3.54 9.37
N TYR A 296 -9.56 4.36 9.89
CA TYR A 296 -9.38 5.79 10.12
C TYR A 296 -9.51 6.15 11.60
N GLU A 297 -8.80 7.20 12.00
CA GLU A 297 -9.04 7.91 13.25
C GLU A 297 -9.86 9.18 12.99
N PHE A 298 -10.86 9.43 13.83
CA PHE A 298 -11.81 10.53 13.64
C PHE A 298 -11.61 11.66 14.65
N THR A 299 -11.68 12.90 14.16
CA THR A 299 -11.72 14.10 15.00
C THR A 299 -13.00 14.86 14.71
N TRP A 300 -13.78 15.12 15.77
CA TRP A 300 -15.03 15.87 15.69
C TRP A 300 -14.83 17.30 16.20
N THR A 301 -15.31 18.26 15.43
CA THR A 301 -15.24 19.70 15.73
C THR A 301 -16.60 20.35 15.53
N LEU A 302 -16.77 21.53 16.12
CA LEU A 302 -17.90 22.41 15.84
C LEU A 302 -17.45 23.53 14.91
N VAL A 303 -18.26 23.85 13.92
CA VAL A 303 -18.01 24.94 12.97
C VAL A 303 -19.28 25.75 12.73
N GLY A 304 -19.17 27.05 12.51
CA GLY A 304 -20.34 27.87 12.19
C GLY A 304 -20.15 29.35 12.50
N GLU A 305 -20.91 30.17 11.78
CA GLU A 305 -21.12 31.58 12.07
C GLU A 305 -22.45 31.76 12.81
N ALA A 306 -22.65 32.93 13.42
CA ALA A 306 -23.86 33.23 14.17
C ALA A 306 -25.13 33.00 13.31
N VAL A 307 -26.09 32.25 13.85
CA VAL A 307 -27.35 31.94 13.16
C VAL A 307 -28.34 33.08 13.39
N ASN A 308 -28.93 33.59 12.29
CA ASN A 308 -30.07 34.49 12.36
C ASN A 308 -31.33 33.67 12.71
N ASN A 309 -31.93 33.98 13.84
CA ASN A 309 -33.22 33.43 14.23
C ASN A 309 -34.32 33.95 13.31
N ALA A 310 -35.43 33.21 13.22
CA ALA A 310 -36.58 33.58 12.39
C ALA A 310 -37.25 34.90 12.81
N ASP A 311 -36.99 35.38 14.03
CA ASP A 311 -37.45 36.67 14.55
C ASP A 311 -36.50 37.84 14.22
N GLY A 312 -35.46 37.61 13.42
CA GLY A 312 -34.47 38.62 13.04
C GLY A 312 -33.44 38.91 14.12
N THR A 313 -33.48 38.23 15.27
CA THR A 313 -32.39 38.27 16.25
C THR A 313 -31.24 37.40 15.79
N VAL A 314 -30.01 37.79 16.10
CA VAL A 314 -28.85 36.93 15.93
C VAL A 314 -28.72 36.12 17.21
N SER A 315 -28.63 34.79 17.14
CA SER A 315 -28.33 33.95 18.30
C SER A 315 -27.07 34.50 18.99
N ASN A 316 -27.18 34.85 20.27
CA ASN A 316 -26.16 35.59 21.01
C ASN A 316 -24.78 34.92 20.95
N ASP A 317 -23.81 35.82 20.76
CA ASP A 317 -22.36 35.70 20.82
C ASP A 317 -21.81 34.50 20.03
N PRO A 318 -21.12 34.70 18.89
CA PRO A 318 -20.13 33.72 18.53
C PRO A 318 -19.16 33.76 19.72
N ALA A 319 -19.28 32.79 20.62
CA ALA A 319 -18.09 32.11 21.02
C ALA A 319 -17.39 31.87 19.67
N LYS A 320 -16.37 32.68 19.39
CA LYS A 320 -15.32 32.34 18.45
C LYS A 320 -14.77 31.04 19.05
N VAL A 321 -15.50 29.95 18.83
CA VAL A 321 -14.92 28.65 18.68
C VAL A 321 -13.85 28.95 17.66
N ALA A 322 -12.60 28.98 18.09
CA ALA A 322 -11.52 29.12 17.14
C ALA A 322 -11.81 28.01 16.13
N ASP A 323 -11.94 28.34 14.84
CA ASP A 323 -12.23 27.36 13.80
C ASP A 323 -11.40 26.11 14.13
N ASN A 324 -12.07 25.00 14.47
CA ASN A 324 -11.49 23.72 14.94
C ASN A 324 -11.33 23.44 16.45
N ASP A 325 -12.15 23.98 17.37
CA ASP A 325 -12.14 23.44 18.74
C ASP A 325 -12.62 21.97 18.76
N VAL A 326 -11.72 21.11 19.24
CA VAL A 326 -11.94 19.66 19.34
C VAL A 326 -12.99 19.38 20.41
N ILE A 327 -14.03 18.64 20.03
CA ILE A 327 -15.03 18.17 20.99
C ILE A 327 -14.38 17.11 21.88
N ASN A 328 -14.48 17.26 23.20
CA ASN A 328 -13.87 16.34 24.18
C ASN A 328 -14.92 15.55 25.00
N GLU A 329 -16.20 15.86 24.85
CA GLU A 329 -17.32 15.20 25.53
C GLU A 329 -18.26 14.56 24.50
N GLY A 330 -18.76 13.35 24.77
CA GLY A 330 -19.71 12.63 23.90
C GLY A 330 -19.19 11.31 23.34
N PHE A 331 -17.88 11.04 23.39
CA PHE A 331 -17.28 9.79 22.92
C PHE A 331 -17.61 8.59 23.82
N GLU A 332 -17.68 7.40 23.24
CA GLU A 332 -17.65 6.14 24.00
C GLU A 332 -16.25 5.90 24.55
N SER A 333 -16.15 5.67 25.87
CA SER A 333 -14.88 5.49 26.57
C SER A 333 -14.08 4.28 26.09
N THR A 334 -14.72 3.38 25.35
CA THR A 334 -14.15 2.16 24.78
C THR A 334 -13.80 2.29 23.30
N GLU A 335 -14.23 3.35 22.60
CA GLU A 335 -13.92 3.54 21.18
C GLU A 335 -12.61 4.30 21.01
N THR A 336 -11.57 3.60 20.55
CA THR A 336 -10.23 4.17 20.32
C THR A 336 -10.17 5.08 19.10
N ASN A 337 -10.91 4.75 18.03
CA ASN A 337 -10.91 5.53 16.78
C ASN A 337 -11.88 6.71 16.78
N LYS A 338 -12.67 6.90 17.84
CA LYS A 338 -13.65 7.99 17.99
C LYS A 338 -14.68 8.08 16.84
N LYS A 339 -15.01 6.95 16.23
CA LYS A 339 -15.96 6.90 15.10
C LYS A 339 -17.39 7.32 15.49
N SER A 340 -17.78 7.23 16.76
CA SER A 340 -19.09 7.70 17.21
C SER A 340 -19.02 8.88 18.18
N ILE A 341 -20.05 9.73 18.15
CA ILE A 341 -20.22 10.85 19.06
C ILE A 341 -21.67 10.98 19.51
N PHE A 342 -21.89 11.22 20.80
CA PHE A 342 -23.20 11.53 21.34
C PHE A 342 -23.39 13.05 21.44
N LEU A 343 -24.45 13.59 20.83
CA LEU A 343 -24.81 14.99 20.92
C LEU A 343 -25.47 15.27 22.27
N GLY A 344 -24.75 15.96 23.15
CA GLY A 344 -25.20 16.28 24.50
C GLY A 344 -24.51 15.36 25.51
N SER A 345 -25.31 14.69 26.34
CA SER A 345 -24.78 13.80 27.37
C SER A 345 -25.52 12.48 27.41
N LYS A 346 -24.76 11.45 27.77
CA LYS A 346 -25.21 10.06 27.88
C LYS A 346 -26.06 9.78 29.11
N ASP A 347 -26.08 10.69 30.09
CA ASP A 347 -26.88 10.56 31.31
C ASP A 347 -28.22 11.28 31.12
N ASP A 348 -29.28 10.47 31.07
CA ASP A 348 -30.68 10.87 30.93
C ASP A 348 -31.18 11.72 32.12
N LYS A 349 -30.47 11.71 33.25
CA LYS A 349 -30.83 12.45 34.47
C LYS A 349 -30.18 13.81 34.58
N VAL A 350 -29.12 14.08 33.84
CA VAL A 350 -28.50 15.40 33.89
C VAL A 350 -29.36 16.34 33.03
N LYS A 351 -29.81 17.46 33.59
CA LYS A 351 -30.52 18.51 32.85
C LYS A 351 -29.48 19.49 32.30
N HIS A 352 -29.21 19.42 31.00
CA HIS A 352 -28.00 19.98 30.37
C HIS A 352 -28.09 21.44 29.92
N ASN A 353 -29.09 22.20 30.37
CA ASN A 353 -29.17 23.65 30.12
C ASN A 353 -28.25 24.49 31.03
N LYS A 354 -27.31 23.90 31.77
CA LYS A 354 -26.29 24.64 32.54
C LYS A 354 -25.06 25.07 31.72
N VAL A 355 -25.09 24.90 30.39
CA VAL A 355 -23.87 24.94 29.54
C VAL A 355 -23.55 26.33 28.98
N TYR A 356 -24.44 27.32 29.12
CA TYR A 356 -24.16 28.68 28.62
C TYR A 356 -23.28 29.53 29.56
N ASP A 357 -23.27 29.23 30.87
CA ASP A 357 -22.58 30.08 31.86
C ASP A 357 -21.08 29.78 32.04
N SER A 358 -20.54 28.72 31.44
CA SER A 358 -19.14 28.29 31.63
C SER A 358 -18.34 28.06 30.33
N MET A 359 -18.70 28.72 29.23
CA MET A 359 -18.12 28.52 27.88
C MET A 359 -16.67 28.98 27.67
N ILE A 360 -15.85 29.09 28.72
CA ILE A 360 -14.41 29.30 28.54
C ILE A 360 -13.71 27.93 28.48
N GLY A 361 -13.51 27.42 27.26
CA GLY A 361 -12.55 26.35 26.97
C GLY A 361 -13.04 24.89 27.01
N LYS A 362 -14.36 24.64 27.07
CA LYS A 362 -14.94 23.27 27.00
C LYS A 362 -16.28 23.25 26.25
N TYR A 363 -16.25 23.04 24.93
CA TYR A 363 -17.47 22.90 24.14
C TYR A 363 -18.00 21.47 24.17
N LYS A 364 -19.33 21.33 24.23
CA LYS A 364 -20.02 20.04 24.22
C LYS A 364 -20.59 19.74 22.83
N ALA A 365 -20.55 18.48 22.41
CA ALA A 365 -21.33 18.01 21.27
C ALA A 365 -22.80 18.41 21.45
N GLY A 366 -23.46 18.98 20.45
CA GLY A 366 -24.90 19.30 20.51
C GLY A 366 -25.27 20.71 21.00
N ILE A 367 -24.31 21.62 21.14
CA ILE A 367 -24.61 23.06 21.28
C ILE A 367 -25.37 23.57 20.05
N GLN A 368 -26.45 24.31 20.29
CA GLN A 368 -27.32 24.84 19.24
C GLN A 368 -26.63 25.99 18.50
N GLY A 369 -26.93 26.13 17.20
CA GLY A 369 -26.37 27.19 16.36
C GLY A 369 -25.07 26.84 15.63
N PHE A 370 -24.47 25.69 15.94
CA PHE A 370 -23.25 25.22 15.28
C PHE A 370 -23.53 24.02 14.36
N LYS A 371 -22.73 23.88 13.31
CA LYS A 371 -22.62 22.66 12.52
C LYS A 371 -21.59 21.74 13.16
N ILE A 372 -21.80 20.44 13.01
CA ILE A 372 -20.79 19.44 13.36
C ILE A 372 -19.93 19.13 12.14
N GLN A 373 -18.63 19.04 12.33
CA GLN A 373 -17.67 18.60 11.33
C GLN A 373 -16.91 17.40 11.87
N VAL A 374 -16.58 16.47 10.98
CA VAL A 374 -15.68 15.36 11.27
C VAL A 374 -14.57 15.34 10.23
N THR A 375 -13.35 15.08 10.69
CA THR A 375 -12.20 14.76 9.85
C THR A 375 -11.75 13.33 10.12
N ALA A 376 -11.28 12.64 9.09
CA ALA A 376 -10.74 11.28 9.16
C ALA A 376 -9.25 11.34 8.77
N LYS A 377 -8.38 10.62 9.48
CA LYS A 377 -6.95 10.51 9.18
C LYS A 377 -6.52 9.04 9.07
#